data_AF-A0A0Q4HH74-F1
#
_entry.id   AF-A0A0Q4HH74-F1
#
_cell.length_a   1.000
_cell.length_b   1.000
_cell.length_c   1.000
_cell.angle_alpha   90.00
_cell.angle_beta   90.00
_cell.angle_gamma   90.00
#
_symmetry.space_group_name_H-M   'P 1'
#
loop_
_entity.id
_entity.type
_entity.pdbx_description
1 polymer ?
#
loop_
_entity_poly.entity_id
_entity_poly.type
_entity_poly.pdbx_seq_one_letter_code
_entity_poly.pdbx_strand_id
1 'polypeptide(L)'
;MRQHNMAPVLAKRFGDPEAVPENLLLWFHHASWDRRMASGRTLWKELVTRYDRGVAEVTAMQGPWVAMEGQVDAQRFAEVRQFLAIQRQEAQWWRDACITYSLRCRGTRSRPG
;
A
#
# COMPACT_ATOMS: atom_id res chain seq x y z
N MET A 1 12.29 7.53 -13.13
CA MET A 1 11.55 7.51 -14.41
C MET A 1 11.86 8.81 -15.17
N ARG A 2 12.25 8.80 -16.45
CA ARG A 2 12.62 10.04 -17.18
C ARG A 2 11.36 10.80 -17.61
N GLN A 3 11.18 12.01 -17.08
CA GLN A 3 10.02 12.91 -17.31
C GLN A 3 9.91 13.48 -18.75
N HIS A 4 10.75 12.99 -19.67
CA HIS A 4 10.88 13.51 -21.03
C HIS A 4 9.61 13.35 -21.89
N ASN A 5 8.72 12.41 -21.55
CA ASN A 5 7.48 12.15 -22.29
C ASN A 5 6.21 12.69 -21.60
N MET A 6 6.36 13.61 -20.64
CA MET A 6 5.22 14.24 -19.95
C MET A 6 4.98 15.66 -20.44
N ALA A 7 3.72 16.08 -20.44
CA ALA A 7 3.38 17.49 -20.65
C ALA A 7 4.16 18.38 -19.65
N PRO A 8 4.69 19.55 -20.06
CA PRO A 8 5.59 20.35 -19.22
C PRO A 8 5.05 20.70 -17.83
N VAL A 9 3.73 20.95 -17.73
CA VAL A 9 3.07 21.22 -16.44
C VAL A 9 3.10 20.03 -15.48
N LEU A 10 2.96 18.81 -16.00
CA LEU A 10 3.03 17.58 -15.20
C LEU A 10 4.47 17.25 -14.81
N ALA A 11 5.42 17.43 -15.73
CA ALA A 11 6.84 17.26 -15.43
C ALA A 11 7.26 18.20 -14.28
N LYS A 12 6.85 19.47 -14.33
CA LYS A 12 7.10 20.44 -13.25
C LYS A 12 6.47 20.00 -11.93
N ARG A 13 5.18 19.63 -11.94
CA ARG A 13 4.46 19.25 -10.72
C ARG A 13 4.98 17.96 -10.09
N PHE A 14 5.26 16.93 -10.88
CA PHE A 14 5.73 15.65 -10.38
C PHE A 14 7.24 15.63 -10.11
N GLY A 15 7.99 16.55 -10.72
CA GLY A 15 9.40 16.79 -10.43
C GLY A 15 9.66 17.57 -9.15
N ASP A 16 8.64 18.18 -8.54
CA ASP A 16 8.74 18.83 -7.24
C ASP A 16 8.24 17.87 -6.14
N PRO A 17 9.09 17.44 -5.18
CA PRO A 17 8.69 16.52 -4.11
C PRO A 17 7.64 17.10 -3.17
N GLU A 18 7.50 18.43 -3.08
CA GLU A 18 6.49 19.10 -2.24
C GLU A 18 5.14 19.25 -2.96
N ALA A 19 5.14 19.26 -4.30
CA ALA A 19 3.91 19.44 -5.11
C ALA A 19 3.35 18.13 -5.69
N VAL A 20 4.16 17.06 -5.73
CA VAL A 20 3.73 15.75 -6.21
C VAL A 20 2.71 15.13 -5.25
N PRO A 21 1.59 14.57 -5.75
CA PRO A 21 0.67 13.82 -4.90
C PRO A 21 1.39 12.69 -4.13
N GLU A 22 1.11 12.53 -2.84
CA GLU A 22 1.83 11.57 -1.99
C GLU A 22 1.75 10.12 -2.48
N ASN A 23 0.61 9.73 -3.05
CA ASN A 23 0.43 8.41 -3.66
C ASN A 23 1.33 8.17 -4.89
N LEU A 24 1.94 9.23 -5.43
CA LEU A 24 2.87 9.19 -6.55
C LEU A 24 4.31 9.56 -6.14
N LEU A 25 4.55 9.96 -4.89
CA LEU A 25 5.87 10.43 -4.44
C LEU A 25 7.00 9.46 -4.81
N LEU A 26 6.86 8.19 -4.44
CA LEU A 26 7.89 7.17 -4.63
C LEU A 26 8.07 6.72 -6.09
N TRP A 27 7.17 7.13 -7.00
CA TRP A 27 7.34 6.90 -8.43
C TRP A 27 8.37 7.86 -9.05
N PHE A 28 8.43 9.08 -8.53
CA PHE A 28 9.25 10.15 -9.09
C PHE A 28 10.45 10.52 -8.22
N HIS A 29 10.37 10.27 -6.91
CA HIS A 29 11.37 10.69 -5.93
C HIS A 29 11.82 9.55 -5.05
N HIS A 30 13.12 9.51 -4.80
CA HIS A 30 13.65 8.79 -3.65
C HIS A 30 13.54 9.73 -2.43
N ALA A 31 12.88 9.28 -1.37
CA ALA A 31 12.60 10.09 -0.19
C ALA A 31 13.12 9.41 1.08
N SER A 32 13.53 10.21 2.07
CA SER A 32 13.92 9.69 3.39
C SER A 32 12.73 9.01 4.08
N TRP A 33 12.98 7.89 4.75
CA TRP A 33 11.99 7.21 5.58
C TRP A 33 11.43 8.08 6.72
N ASP A 34 12.20 9.09 7.15
CA ASP A 34 11.82 10.02 8.22
C ASP A 34 11.10 11.27 7.68
N ARG A 35 10.93 11.40 6.36
CA ARG A 35 10.16 12.50 5.74
C ARG A 35 8.75 12.51 6.32
N ARG A 36 8.25 13.70 6.68
CA ARG A 36 6.86 13.88 7.14
C ARG A 36 5.91 13.88 5.96
N MET A 37 4.83 13.14 6.11
CA MET A 37 3.70 13.09 5.18
C MET A 37 2.61 14.07 5.65
N ALA A 38 1.64 14.37 4.80
CA ALA A 38 0.47 15.21 5.10
C ALA A 38 -0.34 14.68 6.29
N SER A 39 -0.29 13.38 6.56
CA SER A 39 -0.87 12.75 7.75
C SER A 39 -0.12 13.06 9.07
N GLY A 40 1.03 13.73 9.01
CA GLY A 40 1.97 13.94 10.13
C GLY A 40 2.85 12.73 10.45
N ARG A 41 2.53 11.54 9.92
CA ARG A 41 3.37 10.34 10.05
C ARG A 41 4.64 10.50 9.21
N THR A 42 5.67 9.74 9.59
CA THR A 42 6.83 9.59 8.69
C THR A 42 6.44 8.73 7.50
N LEU A 43 7.15 8.85 6.38
CA LEU A 43 6.94 8.01 5.20
C LEU A 43 6.97 6.51 5.56
N TRP A 44 7.87 6.10 6.46
CA TRP A 44 7.90 4.73 6.97
C TRP A 44 6.60 4.33 7.69
N LYS A 45 6.14 5.15 8.63
CA LYS A 45 4.89 4.88 9.36
C LYS A 45 3.69 4.87 8.42
N GLU A 46 3.66 5.78 7.45
CA GLU A 46 2.61 5.85 6.44
C GLU A 46 2.58 4.59 5.57
N LEU A 47 3.75 4.07 5.16
CA LEU A 47 3.86 2.82 4.42
C LEU A 47 3.27 1.64 5.22
N VAL A 48 3.71 1.47 6.47
CA VAL A 48 3.22 0.40 7.36
C VAL A 48 1.71 0.51 7.53
N THR A 49 1.20 1.71 7.85
CA THR A 49 -0.24 1.95 8.01
C THR A 49 -1.04 1.62 6.74
N ARG A 50 -0.50 1.88 5.54
CA ARG A 50 -1.19 1.53 4.28
C ARG A 50 -1.28 0.03 4.06
N TYR A 51 -0.23 -0.74 4.37
CA TYR A 51 -0.29 -2.20 4.30
C TYR A 51 -1.24 -2.78 5.35
N ASP A 52 -1.21 -2.27 6.58
CA ASP A 52 -2.18 -2.64 7.63
C ASP A 52 -3.62 -2.39 7.18
N ARG A 53 -3.88 -1.21 6.61
CA ARG A 53 -5.19 -0.84 6.09
C ARG A 53 -5.64 -1.80 4.99
N GLY A 54 -4.77 -2.20 4.07
CA GLY A 54 -5.11 -3.16 3.02
C GLY A 54 -5.58 -4.51 3.57
N VAL A 55 -4.91 -5.03 4.61
CA VAL A 55 -5.35 -6.27 5.30
C VAL A 55 -6.70 -6.08 5.99
N ALA A 56 -6.89 -4.93 6.65
CA ALA A 56 -8.14 -4.60 7.33
C ALA A 56 -9.32 -4.47 6.35
N GLU A 57 -9.10 -3.87 5.18
CA GLU A 57 -10.12 -3.74 4.13
C GLU A 57 -10.57 -5.11 3.60
N VAL A 58 -9.65 -6.03 3.30
CA VAL A 58 -10.00 -7.40 2.86
C VAL A 58 -10.71 -8.18 3.99
N THR A 59 -10.28 -8.01 5.23
CA THR A 59 -10.96 -8.61 6.39
C THR A 59 -12.39 -8.09 6.52
N ALA A 60 -12.59 -6.78 6.33
CA ALA A 60 -13.91 -6.16 6.41
C ALA A 60 -14.87 -6.61 5.30
N MET A 61 -14.38 -7.04 4.13
CA MET A 61 -15.22 -7.57 3.04
C MET A 61 -15.95 -8.86 3.42
N GLN A 62 -15.42 -9.64 4.38
CA GLN A 62 -16.01 -10.92 4.78
C GLN A 62 -17.36 -10.74 5.47
N GLY A 63 -17.53 -9.70 6.28
CA GLY A 63 -18.77 -9.45 7.02
C GLY A 63 -19.99 -9.22 6.10
N PRO A 64 -19.94 -8.24 5.18
CA PRO A 64 -21.00 -8.03 4.21
C PRO A 64 -21.28 -9.25 3.34
N TRP A 65 -20.25 -10.03 2.96
CA TRP A 65 -20.47 -11.26 2.20
C TRP A 65 -21.24 -12.31 3.00
N VAL A 66 -20.89 -12.53 4.27
CA VAL A 66 -21.63 -13.46 5.15
C VAL A 66 -23.09 -13.03 5.30
N ALA A 67 -23.38 -11.73 5.38
CA ALA A 67 -24.75 -11.23 5.45
C ALA A 67 -25.60 -11.52 4.19
N MET A 68 -24.98 -11.92 3.07
CA MET A 68 -25.67 -12.34 1.85
C MET A 68 -26.08 -13.82 1.83
N GLU A 69 -25.82 -14.57 2.91
CA GLU A 69 -26.23 -15.98 2.99
C GLU A 69 -27.74 -16.13 2.77
N GLY A 70 -28.12 -17.07 1.89
CA GLY A 70 -29.51 -17.28 1.48
C GLY A 70 -30.06 -16.27 0.46
N GLN A 71 -29.35 -15.19 0.15
CA GLN A 71 -29.68 -14.24 -0.92
C GLN A 71 -28.96 -14.56 -2.25
N VAL A 72 -27.87 -15.33 -2.15
CA VAL A 72 -27.10 -15.89 -3.27
C VAL A 72 -27.23 -17.42 -3.21
N ASP A 73 -27.17 -18.10 -4.36
CA ASP A 73 -27.16 -19.57 -4.35
C ASP A 73 -25.96 -20.10 -3.57
N ALA A 74 -26.15 -21.28 -2.99
CA ALA A 74 -25.21 -21.87 -2.04
C ALA A 74 -23.81 -22.10 -2.63
N GLN A 75 -23.73 -22.44 -3.93
CA GLN A 75 -22.45 -22.69 -4.58
C GLN A 75 -21.62 -21.41 -4.69
N ARG A 76 -22.16 -20.36 -5.32
CA ARG A 76 -21.44 -19.08 -5.45
C ARG A 76 -21.15 -18.44 -4.10
N PHE A 77 -22.08 -18.55 -3.15
CA PHE A 77 -21.86 -18.09 -1.78
C PHE A 77 -20.63 -18.73 -1.15
N ALA A 78 -20.53 -20.07 -1.21
CA ALA A 78 -19.43 -20.82 -0.64
C ALA A 78 -18.09 -20.53 -1.34
N GLU A 79 -18.08 -20.48 -2.67
CA GLU A 79 -16.89 -20.20 -3.48
C GLU A 79 -16.29 -18.82 -3.14
N VAL A 80 -17.10 -17.76 -3.16
CA VAL A 80 -16.61 -16.40 -2.85
C VAL A 80 -16.19 -16.29 -1.40
N ARG A 81 -16.89 -16.94 -0.46
CA ARG A 81 -16.48 -16.98 0.95
C ARG A 81 -15.09 -17.60 1.10
N GLN A 82 -14.83 -18.68 0.36
CA GLN A 82 -13.51 -19.32 0.33
C GLN A 82 -12.45 -18.42 -0.28
N PHE A 83 -12.75 -17.76 -1.41
CA PHE A 83 -11.81 -16.84 -2.05
C PHE A 83 -11.49 -15.62 -1.19
N LEU A 84 -12.46 -15.04 -0.49
CA LEU A 84 -12.21 -13.95 0.45
C LEU A 84 -11.30 -14.38 1.61
N ALA A 85 -11.44 -15.62 2.10
CA ALA A 85 -10.54 -16.16 3.13
C ALA A 85 -9.10 -16.32 2.60
N ILE A 86 -8.92 -16.80 1.37
CA ILE A 86 -7.61 -16.90 0.71
C ILE A 86 -7.02 -15.49 0.50
N GLN A 87 -7.80 -14.55 -0.04
CA GLN A 87 -7.38 -13.18 -0.29
C GLN A 87 -6.88 -12.50 1.00
N ARG A 88 -7.56 -12.73 2.14
CA ARG A 88 -7.11 -12.21 3.44
C ARG A 88 -5.75 -12.77 3.84
N GLN A 89 -5.55 -14.08 3.65
CA GLN A 89 -4.28 -14.74 3.96
C GLN A 89 -3.14 -14.24 3.07
N GLU A 90 -3.41 -14.08 1.78
CA GLU A 90 -2.45 -13.53 0.82
C GLU A 90 -2.13 -12.06 1.12
N ALA A 91 -3.12 -11.24 1.48
CA ALA A 91 -2.91 -9.85 1.86
C ALA A 91 -2.00 -9.73 3.10
N GLN A 92 -2.19 -10.60 4.11
CA GLN A 92 -1.32 -10.66 5.27
C GLN A 92 0.11 -11.05 4.87
N TRP A 93 0.26 -12.08 4.04
CA TRP A 93 1.57 -12.52 3.56
C TRP A 93 2.30 -11.41 2.79
N TRP A 94 1.60 -10.72 1.88
CA TRP A 94 2.15 -9.59 1.13
C TRP A 94 2.59 -8.45 2.03
N ARG A 95 1.77 -8.09 3.01
CA ARG A 95 2.14 -7.09 4.02
C ARG A 95 3.44 -7.47 4.70
N ASP A 96 3.52 -8.68 5.25
CA ASP A 96 4.67 -9.08 6.06
C ASP A 96 5.95 -9.16 5.24
N ALA A 97 5.86 -9.69 4.01
CA ALA A 97 6.97 -9.74 3.07
C ALA A 97 7.48 -8.34 2.69
N CYS A 98 6.57 -7.43 2.30
CA CYS A 98 6.93 -6.07 1.90
C CYS A 98 7.52 -5.26 3.06
N ILE A 99 6.89 -5.28 4.24
CA ILE A 99 7.38 -4.53 5.40
C ILE A 99 8.73 -5.06 5.86
N THR A 100 8.92 -6.38 5.89
CA THR A 100 10.22 -6.98 6.24
C THR A 100 11.31 -6.57 5.26
N TYR A 101 11.04 -6.62 3.96
CA TYR A 101 11.99 -6.20 2.94
C TYR A 101 12.34 -4.71 3.07
N SER A 102 11.34 -3.84 3.21
CA SER A 102 11.57 -2.39 3.36
C SER A 102 12.31 -2.05 4.65
N LEU A 103 12.06 -2.77 5.75
CA LEU A 103 12.80 -2.62 7.01
C LEU A 103 14.27 -2.97 6.83
N ARG A 104 14.57 -4.07 6.12
CA ARG A 104 15.94 -4.45 5.78
C ARG A 104 16.65 -3.35 4.98
N CYS A 105 15.99 -2.81 3.95
CA CYS A 105 16.53 -1.70 3.17
C CYS A 105 16.73 -0.41 3.99
N ARG A 106 15.90 -0.18 5.01
CA ARG A 106 16.08 0.93 5.95
C ARG A 106 17.32 0.72 6.83
N GLY A 107 17.55 -0.50 7.32
CA GLY A 107 18.69 -0.85 8.18
C GLY A 107 20.05 -0.84 7.49
N THR A 108 20.12 -0.94 6.16
CA THR A 108 21.39 -0.91 5.40
C THR A 108 21.98 0.49 5.20
N ARG A 109 21.49 1.52 5.91
CA ARG A 109 22.00 2.89 5.82
C ARG A 109 22.46 3.42 7.19
N SER A 110 23.63 2.94 7.64
CA SER A 110 24.72 3.72 8.27
C SER A 110 25.76 2.79 8.97
N ARG A 111 26.77 2.31 8.23
CA ARG A 111 28.13 2.18 8.80
C ARG A 111 28.91 3.40 8.28
N PRO A 112 29.27 4.37 9.12
CA PRO A 112 30.33 5.30 8.77
C PRO A 112 31.64 4.49 8.69
N GLY A 113 32.41 4.71 7.63
CA GLY A 113 33.83 4.39 7.61
C GLY A 113 34.62 5.40 8.43
#